data_AF-A0A6A7LKP6-F1
#
_entry.id   AF-A0A6A7LKP6-F1
#
_cell.length_a   1.000
_cell.length_b   1.000
_cell.length_c   1.000
_cell.angle_alpha   90.00
_cell.angle_beta   90.00
_cell.angle_gamma   90.00
#
_symmetry.space_group_name_H-M   'P 1'
#
loop_
_entity.id
_entity.type
_entity.pdbx_description
1 polymer ?
#
loop_
_entity_poly.entity_id
_entity_poly.type
_entity_poly.pdbx_seq_one_letter_code
_entity_poly.pdbx_strand_id
1 'polypeptide(L)'
;MSVDERLTLFLEDARDWEKRATSIPDLFLLKLPGLKGNPPSIAIEINPVDTSGLPTKKRGVVIRSAAELEWIRDILSNSKAVELVQRMDKVNPQRKEPSPRTGADIFEV
;
A
#
# COMPACT_ATOMS: atom_id res chain seq x y z
N MET A 1 18.93 -4.08 15.82
CA MET A 1 17.53 -4.52 15.96
C MET A 1 17.16 -5.33 14.73
N SER A 2 16.45 -6.44 14.91
CA SER A 2 15.91 -7.23 13.81
C SER A 2 14.70 -6.54 13.15
N VAL A 3 14.26 -7.04 12.00
CA VAL A 3 13.04 -6.54 11.34
C VAL A 3 11.81 -6.79 12.22
N ASP A 4 11.72 -7.98 12.82
CA ASP A 4 10.61 -8.35 13.71
C ASP A 4 10.54 -7.41 14.93
N GLU A 5 11.69 -7.07 15.54
CA GLU A 5 11.72 -6.10 16.65
C GLU A 5 11.23 -4.72 16.21
N ARG A 6 11.63 -4.24 15.03
CA ARG A 6 11.16 -2.96 14.48
C ARG A 6 9.66 -2.98 14.16
N LEU A 7 9.13 -4.12 13.68
CA LEU A 7 7.71 -4.31 13.45
C LEU A 7 6.93 -4.33 14.76
N THR A 8 7.40 -5.03 15.79
CA THR A 8 6.78 -5.03 17.13
C THR A 8 6.72 -3.62 17.70
N LEU A 9 7.83 -2.89 17.68
CA LEU A 9 7.86 -1.49 18.14
C LEU A 9 6.89 -0.61 17.36
N PHE A 10 6.77 -0.81 16.04
CA PHE A 10 5.79 -0.07 15.23
C PHE A 10 4.35 -0.40 15.63
N LEU A 11 4.03 -1.68 15.89
CA LEU A 11 2.69 -2.08 16.33
C LEU A 11 2.34 -1.45 17.69
N GLU A 12 3.30 -1.35 18.59
CA GLU A 12 3.10 -0.79 19.94
C GLU A 12 2.99 0.74 19.91
N ASP A 13 3.97 1.42 19.32
CA ASP A 13 4.17 2.86 19.49
C ASP A 13 3.44 3.73 18.46
N ALA A 14 3.18 3.20 17.25
CA ALA A 14 2.60 4.03 16.18
C ALA A 14 1.15 4.42 16.49
N ARG A 15 0.67 5.51 15.92
CA ARG A 15 -0.77 5.86 16.05
C ARG A 15 -1.62 4.99 15.13
N ASP A 16 -2.90 4.87 15.47
CA ASP A 16 -3.87 4.25 14.57
C ASP A 16 -3.88 4.99 13.23
N TRP A 17 -3.85 4.22 12.14
CA TRP A 17 -3.72 4.70 10.76
C TRP A 17 -2.38 5.39 10.43
N GLU A 18 -1.37 5.28 11.28
CA GLU A 18 -0.03 5.76 10.96
C GLU A 18 0.57 4.96 9.81
N LYS A 19 1.12 5.68 8.83
CA LYS A 19 1.81 5.13 7.66
C LYS A 19 3.29 5.47 7.73
N ARG A 20 4.16 4.52 7.37
CA ARG A 20 5.60 4.72 7.18
C ARG A 20 6.03 4.22 5.81
N ALA A 21 6.68 5.07 5.02
CA ALA A 21 7.16 4.73 3.68
C ALA A 21 8.32 3.74 3.77
N THR A 22 8.32 2.65 3.01
CA THR A 22 9.43 1.66 3.04
C THR A 22 10.54 2.00 2.03
N SER A 23 11.65 1.25 1.99
CA SER A 23 12.71 1.38 0.97
C SER A 23 12.24 0.91 -0.39
N ILE A 24 11.13 0.16 -0.44
CA ILE A 24 10.44 -0.21 -1.68
C ILE A 24 9.48 0.95 -2.03
N PRO A 25 9.65 1.62 -3.18
CA PRO A 25 8.72 2.63 -3.64
C PRO A 25 7.30 2.09 -3.71
N ASP A 26 6.31 2.95 -3.51
CA ASP A 26 4.88 2.62 -3.54
C ASP A 26 4.41 1.68 -2.41
N LEU A 27 5.30 1.27 -1.51
CA LEU A 27 4.98 0.36 -0.41
C LEU A 27 5.13 1.05 0.94
N PHE A 28 4.07 0.97 1.74
CA PHE A 28 3.98 1.59 3.05
C PHE A 28 3.65 0.55 4.12
N LEU A 29 4.25 0.71 5.29
CA LEU A 29 3.85 0.03 6.52
C LEU A 29 2.70 0.83 7.16
N LEU A 30 1.61 0.16 7.54
CA LEU A 30 0.40 0.78 8.07
C LEU A 30 -0.01 0.12 9.39
N LYS A 31 -0.24 0.92 10.44
CA LYS A 31 -0.90 0.43 11.66
C LYS A 31 -2.41 0.56 11.54
N LEU A 32 -3.12 -0.55 11.66
CA LEU A 32 -4.57 -0.62 11.71
C LEU A 32 -5.05 -0.54 13.16
N PRO A 33 -6.12 0.23 13.45
CA PRO A 33 -6.70 0.27 14.79
C PRO A 33 -7.25 -1.09 15.19
N GLY A 34 -7.26 -1.35 16.49
CA GLY A 34 -8.06 -2.43 17.05
C GLY A 34 -9.55 -2.16 16.84
N LEU A 35 -10.31 -3.18 16.46
CA LEU A 35 -11.78 -3.11 16.35
C LEU A 35 -12.40 -4.03 17.39
N LYS A 36 -13.69 -3.89 17.67
CA LYS A 36 -14.37 -4.70 18.70
C LYS A 36 -14.21 -6.20 18.39
N GLY A 37 -13.37 -6.88 19.16
CA GLY A 37 -13.04 -8.30 19.02
C GLY A 37 -11.72 -8.62 18.32
N ASN A 38 -11.01 -7.62 17.75
CA ASN A 38 -9.73 -7.81 17.07
C ASN A 38 -8.66 -6.83 17.60
N PRO A 39 -7.46 -7.31 17.95
CA PRO A 39 -6.37 -6.41 18.37
C PRO A 39 -5.91 -5.51 17.21
N PRO A 40 -5.21 -4.41 17.51
CA PRO A 40 -4.47 -3.65 16.49
C PRO A 40 -3.54 -4.57 15.69
N SER A 41 -3.30 -4.22 14.44
CA SER A 41 -2.47 -5.03 13.54
C SER A 41 -1.67 -4.17 12.59
N ILE A 42 -0.61 -4.76 12.03
CA ILE A 42 0.16 -4.14 10.95
C ILE A 42 -0.33 -4.69 9.62
N ALA A 43 -0.35 -3.83 8.61
CA ALA A 43 -0.57 -4.19 7.22
C ALA A 43 0.47 -3.50 6.34
N ILE A 44 0.57 -3.95 5.09
CA ILE A 44 1.24 -3.19 4.04
C ILE A 44 0.17 -2.50 3.19
N GLU A 45 0.48 -1.31 2.69
CA GLU A 45 -0.33 -0.61 1.71
C GLU A 45 0.50 -0.37 0.45
N ILE A 46 0.00 -0.84 -0.69
CA ILE A 46 0.53 -0.52 -2.00
C ILE A 46 -0.25 0.69 -2.52
N ASN A 47 0.43 1.82 -2.63
CA ASN A 47 -0.14 3.03 -3.21
C ASN A 47 0.92 3.72 -4.06
N PRO A 48 0.67 3.94 -5.37
CA PRO A 48 1.62 4.65 -6.20
C PRO A 48 1.96 6.00 -5.57
N VAL A 49 3.26 6.29 -5.49
CA VAL A 49 3.81 7.57 -5.09
C VAL A 49 3.89 8.49 -6.29
N ASP A 50 3.74 9.78 -6.05
CA ASP A 50 4.14 10.78 -7.04
C ASP A 50 5.68 10.89 -7.10
N THR A 51 6.25 11.75 -7.94
CA THR A 51 7.73 11.91 -8.03
C THR A 51 8.36 12.53 -6.78
N SER A 52 7.58 12.65 -5.72
CA SER A 52 7.91 13.25 -4.44
C SER A 52 8.11 12.20 -3.36
N GLY A 53 7.82 10.93 -3.68
CA GLY A 53 7.76 9.83 -2.74
C GLY A 53 6.49 9.85 -1.88
N LEU A 54 5.53 10.74 -2.16
CA LEU A 54 4.31 10.85 -1.39
C LEU A 54 3.21 9.96 -2.00
N PRO A 55 2.51 9.15 -1.20
CA PRO A 55 1.41 8.33 -1.71
C PRO A 55 0.36 9.21 -2.39
N THR A 56 -0.07 8.83 -3.59
CA THR A 56 -1.07 9.58 -4.34
C THR A 56 -2.41 9.61 -3.58
N LYS A 57 -3.27 10.57 -3.92
CA LYS A 57 -4.67 10.65 -3.39
C LYS A 57 -5.55 9.44 -3.81
N LYS A 58 -5.00 8.48 -4.55
CA LYS A 58 -5.70 7.25 -4.92
C LYS A 58 -5.83 6.37 -3.67
N ARG A 59 -6.85 5.52 -3.66
CA ARG A 59 -6.99 4.49 -2.62
C ARG A 59 -5.92 3.44 -2.86
N GLY A 60 -5.04 3.23 -1.88
CA GLY A 60 -4.07 2.14 -1.88
C GLY A 60 -4.74 0.78 -1.65
N VAL A 61 -4.04 -0.29 -2.03
CA VAL A 61 -4.41 -1.68 -1.74
C VAL A 61 -3.76 -2.07 -0.42
N VAL A 62 -4.57 -2.34 0.59
CA VAL A 62 -4.08 -2.79 1.92
C VAL A 62 -4.05 -4.31 1.96
N ILE A 63 -2.93 -4.89 2.37
CA ILE A 63 -2.69 -6.34 2.47
C ILE A 63 -2.26 -6.66 3.89
N ARG A 64 -2.96 -7.61 4.51
CA ARG A 64 -2.85 -7.94 5.95
C ARG A 64 -2.16 -9.27 6.22
N SER A 65 -1.99 -10.11 5.20
CA SER A 65 -1.38 -11.43 5.36
C SER A 65 -0.71 -11.93 4.09
N ALA A 66 0.19 -12.91 4.24
CA ALA A 66 0.83 -13.58 3.11
C ALA A 66 -0.18 -14.30 2.20
N ALA A 67 -1.21 -14.94 2.78
CA ALA A 67 -2.27 -15.60 2.02
C ALA A 67 -3.09 -14.60 1.18
N GLU A 68 -3.37 -13.42 1.73
CA GLU A 68 -4.05 -12.35 0.99
C GLU A 68 -3.16 -11.82 -0.15
N LEU A 69 -1.85 -11.65 0.08
CA LEU A 69 -0.90 -11.24 -0.95
C LEU A 69 -0.87 -12.24 -2.12
N GLU A 70 -0.82 -13.53 -1.82
CA GLU A 70 -0.81 -14.60 -2.83
C GLU A 70 -2.11 -14.60 -3.64
N TRP A 71 -3.26 -14.53 -2.97
CA TRP A 71 -4.55 -14.45 -3.64
C TRP A 71 -4.68 -13.22 -4.55
N ILE A 72 -4.23 -12.04 -4.10
CA ILE A 72 -4.20 -10.82 -4.94
C ILE A 72 -3.28 -11.03 -6.14
N ARG A 73 -2.09 -11.59 -5.94
CA ARG A 73 -1.11 -11.86 -7.00
C ARG A 73 -1.69 -12.77 -8.09
N ASP A 74 -2.43 -13.79 -7.70
CA ASP A 74 -3.06 -14.73 -8.64
C ASP A 74 -4.13 -14.05 -9.49
N ILE A 75 -4.96 -13.18 -8.90
CA ILE A 75 -5.96 -12.40 -9.64
C ILE A 75 -5.29 -11.43 -10.60
N LEU A 76 -4.25 -10.72 -10.16
CA LEU A 76 -3.52 -9.76 -11.00
C LEU A 76 -2.75 -10.44 -12.13
N SER A 77 -2.36 -11.70 -11.95
CA SER A 77 -1.70 -12.51 -12.97
C SER A 77 -2.69 -13.19 -13.94
N ASN A 78 -3.99 -13.09 -13.68
CA ASN A 78 -5.01 -13.70 -14.52
C ASN A 78 -5.17 -12.94 -15.84
N SER A 79 -4.92 -13.62 -16.96
CA SER A 79 -4.97 -13.02 -18.30
C SER A 79 -6.31 -12.36 -18.64
N LYS A 80 -7.43 -12.92 -18.19
CA LYS A 80 -8.77 -12.34 -18.42
C LYS A 80 -8.98 -11.06 -17.62
N ALA A 81 -8.44 -11.00 -16.40
CA ALA A 81 -8.49 -9.78 -15.59
C ALA A 81 -7.69 -8.65 -16.24
N VAL A 82 -6.48 -8.96 -16.74
CA VAL A 82 -5.65 -8.00 -17.48
C VAL A 82 -6.36 -7.51 -18.75
N GLU A 83 -6.93 -8.42 -19.53
CA GLU A 83 -7.68 -8.07 -20.74
C GLU A 83 -8.89 -7.17 -20.44
N LEU A 84 -9.61 -7.45 -19.34
CA LEU A 84 -10.76 -6.65 -18.92
C LEU A 84 -10.34 -5.21 -18.62
N VAL A 85 -9.25 -5.01 -17.85
CA VAL A 85 -8.73 -3.67 -17.54
C VAL A 85 -8.35 -2.92 -18.83
N GLN A 86 -7.66 -3.57 -19.76
CA GLN A 86 -7.31 -2.96 -21.05
C GLN A 86 -8.54 -2.56 -21.87
N ARG A 87 -9.63 -3.33 -21.80
CA ARG A 87 -10.89 -3.00 -22.45
C ARG A 87 -11.58 -1.83 -21.76
N MET A 88 -11.52 -1.74 -20.42
CA MET A 88 -12.05 -0.62 -19.66
C MET A 88 -11.36 0.69 -20.05
N ASP A 89 -10.03 0.68 -20.21
CA ASP A 89 -9.25 1.87 -20.59
C ASP A 89 -9.68 2.45 -21.95
N LYS A 90 -10.18 1.62 -22.87
CA LYS A 90 -10.68 2.04 -24.19
C LYS A 90 -12.06 2.71 -24.14
N VAL A 91 -12.85 2.41 -23.11
CA VAL A 91 -14.22 2.93 -22.95
C VAL A 91 -14.26 4.12 -22.00
N ASN A 92 -13.33 4.18 -21.06
CA ASN A 92 -13.28 5.24 -20.06
C ASN A 92 -12.84 6.59 -20.68
N PRO A 93 -13.47 7.71 -20.27
CA PRO A 93 -13.03 9.05 -20.68
C PRO A 93 -11.58 9.33 -20.25
N GLN A 94 -10.76 9.87 -21.14
CA GLN A 94 -9.37 10.23 -20.85
C GLN A 94 -9.30 11.40 -19.85
N ARG A 95 -8.68 11.18 -18.67
CA ARG A 95 -8.35 12.24 -17.70
C ARG A 95 -6.91 12.73 -17.92
N LYS A 96 -6.70 14.05 -17.85
CA LYS A 96 -5.35 14.66 -17.81
C LYS A 96 -4.61 14.22 -16.55
N GLU A 97 -3.39 13.71 -16.70
CA GLU A 97 -2.54 13.33 -15.57
C GLU A 97 -2.01 14.58 -14.82
N PRO A 98 -2.01 14.57 -13.47
CA PRO A 98 -1.43 15.66 -12.68
C PRO A 98 0.09 15.52 -12.55
N SER A 99 0.79 16.66 -12.64
CA SER A 99 2.24 16.81 -12.49
C SER A 99 2.71 16.74 -11.02
N PRO A 100 3.96 16.31 -10.73
CA PRO A 100 4.38 15.93 -9.36
C PRO A 100 5.21 17.00 -8.60
N ARG A 101 5.22 16.96 -7.24
CA ARG A 101 5.77 18.01 -6.30
C ARG A 101 6.40 17.47 -5.00
N THR A 102 7.73 17.62 -4.83
CA THR A 102 8.70 16.89 -3.98
C THR A 102 8.64 16.93 -2.42
N GLY A 103 8.88 15.78 -1.73
CA GLY A 103 9.61 15.63 -0.43
C GLY A 103 9.00 14.75 0.72
N ALA A 104 9.63 13.62 1.13
CA ALA A 104 9.47 12.95 2.47
C ALA A 104 10.50 11.82 2.80
N ASP A 105 10.72 11.55 4.10
CA ASP A 105 11.66 10.57 4.73
C ASP A 105 11.29 9.06 4.54
N ILE A 106 12.30 8.17 4.48
CA ILE A 106 12.22 6.75 4.03
C ILE A 106 12.55 5.74 5.16
N PHE A 107 11.80 4.62 5.27
CA PHE A 107 12.03 3.49 6.19
C PHE A 107 12.67 2.29 5.48
N GLU A 108 13.86 1.84 5.86
CA GLU A 108 14.50 0.72 5.17
C GLU A 108 13.88 -0.64 5.54
N VAL A 109 13.45 -1.40 4.52
CA VAL A 109 13.07 -2.83 4.59
C VAL A 109 14.13 -3.74 3.99
#